data_AF-A0A7W3N4Y3-F1
#
_entry.id   AF-A0A7W3N4Y3-F1
#
_cell.length_a   1.000
_cell.length_b   1.000
_cell.length_c   1.000
_cell.angle_alpha   90.00
_cell.angle_beta   90.00
_cell.angle_gamma   90.00
#
_symmetry.space_group_name_H-M   'P 1'
#
loop_
_entity.id
_entity.type
_entity.pdbx_description
1 polymer ?
#
loop_
_entity_poly.entity_id
_entity_poly.type
_entity_poly.pdbx_seq_one_letter_code
_entity_poly.pdbx_strand_id
1 'polypeptide(L)'
;MTGTALEHNALVYDGVAEYLATVVPFLRDGLEAGDAVFAVLPGPRLEALRDVLGRAGGQITYVEAGTFYRHPVRALQDYDRLVRAHAPRRVRVAGERNWSADARWETAEWIRYETLVNTVFARSGARVVCAYDRNAVDAGIVEEARRAHPWMIVGGDRRANGGYEDSPVPGPDRDRPAPPADACHLPFGSAFELYQVRRFVTARASAHGLDAGRLAALETAVTEVATNALKHGAAPMGVRVWSQGGEFVCEVGDHGRWRAGAPAGFAPPGSALDSGFGLWTVRLLVDAVRLYADRDGTFVRLVMRG
;
A
#
# COMPACT_ATOMS: atom_id res chain seq x y z
N MET A 1 -5.87 0.82 -26.82
CA MET A 1 -5.58 -0.11 -25.70
C MET A 1 -6.87 -0.74 -25.22
N THR A 2 -7.07 -2.03 -25.51
CA THR A 2 -8.26 -2.84 -25.19
C THR A 2 -7.90 -3.87 -24.12
N GLY A 3 -7.64 -3.41 -22.90
CA GLY A 3 -7.44 -4.30 -21.75
C GLY A 3 -8.78 -4.80 -21.20
N THR A 4 -8.83 -6.07 -20.78
CA THR A 4 -10.00 -6.65 -20.08
C THR A 4 -10.03 -6.17 -18.63
N ALA A 5 -11.21 -6.12 -18.03
CA ALA A 5 -11.36 -5.64 -16.66
C ALA A 5 -10.70 -6.59 -15.64
N LEU A 6 -10.10 -6.03 -14.60
CA LEU A 6 -9.66 -6.76 -13.42
C LEU A 6 -10.85 -7.47 -12.75
N GLU A 7 -10.64 -8.69 -12.27
CA GLU A 7 -11.54 -9.34 -11.33
C GLU A 7 -10.88 -9.41 -9.95
N HIS A 8 -11.22 -8.45 -9.08
CA HIS A 8 -10.70 -8.36 -7.71
C HIS A 8 -11.75 -8.91 -6.73
N ASN A 9 -11.47 -10.08 -6.15
CA ASN A 9 -12.42 -10.84 -5.34
C ASN A 9 -11.91 -10.96 -3.90
N ALA A 10 -12.79 -10.77 -2.93
CA ALA A 10 -12.52 -11.10 -1.54
C ALA A 10 -13.14 -12.45 -1.17
N LEU A 11 -12.37 -13.29 -0.47
CA LEU A 11 -12.80 -14.52 0.17
C LEU A 11 -12.65 -14.37 1.68
N VAL A 12 -13.75 -14.33 2.42
CA VAL A 12 -13.75 -14.41 3.89
C VAL A 12 -14.13 -15.83 4.25
N TYR A 13 -13.18 -16.57 4.84
CA TYR A 13 -13.33 -18.01 5.08
C TYR A 13 -13.24 -18.36 6.56
N ASP A 14 -13.79 -19.51 6.92
CA ASP A 14 -13.70 -20.14 8.24
C ASP A 14 -13.00 -21.49 8.13
N GLY A 15 -11.70 -21.48 8.44
CA GLY A 15 -10.86 -22.67 8.46
C GLY A 15 -10.33 -23.13 7.10
N VAL A 16 -9.30 -23.97 7.16
CA VAL A 16 -8.51 -24.38 5.98
C VAL A 16 -9.32 -25.18 4.95
N ALA A 17 -10.35 -25.91 5.39
CA ALA A 17 -11.17 -26.72 4.49
C ALA A 17 -11.98 -25.84 3.53
N GLU A 18 -12.62 -24.78 4.03
CA GLU A 18 -13.37 -23.82 3.19
C GLU A 18 -12.43 -23.06 2.24
N TYR A 19 -11.27 -22.65 2.76
CA TYR A 19 -10.23 -22.02 1.95
C TYR A 19 -9.83 -22.91 0.76
N LEU A 20 -9.47 -24.17 1.02
CA LEU A 20 -9.04 -25.11 -0.02
C LEU A 20 -10.16 -25.43 -1.00
N ALA A 21 -11.39 -25.64 -0.51
CA ALA A 21 -12.56 -25.89 -1.35
C ALA A 21 -12.82 -24.76 -2.36
N THR A 22 -12.42 -23.53 -2.04
CA THR A 22 -12.58 -22.36 -2.91
C THR A 22 -11.35 -22.10 -3.79
N VAL A 23 -10.16 -22.10 -3.20
CA VAL A 23 -8.93 -21.66 -3.88
C VAL A 23 -8.38 -22.73 -4.83
N VAL A 24 -8.52 -24.02 -4.50
CA VAL A 24 -8.02 -25.10 -5.37
C VAL A 24 -8.72 -25.10 -6.74
N PRO A 25 -10.06 -25.06 -6.84
CA PRO A 25 -10.73 -24.91 -8.14
C PRO A 25 -10.30 -23.65 -8.88
N PHE A 26 -10.25 -22.51 -8.19
CA PHE A 26 -9.85 -21.23 -8.80
C PHE A 26 -8.46 -21.30 -9.47
N LEU A 27 -7.49 -21.95 -8.85
CA LEU A 27 -6.14 -22.12 -9.41
C LEU A 27 -6.11 -23.14 -10.55
N ARG A 28 -6.84 -24.26 -10.43
CA ARG A 28 -6.97 -25.27 -11.50
C ARG A 28 -7.60 -24.68 -12.77
N ASP A 29 -8.68 -23.95 -12.63
CA ASP A 29 -9.33 -23.22 -13.73
C ASP A 29 -8.36 -22.24 -14.42
N GLY A 30 -7.39 -21.69 -13.68
CA GLY A 30 -6.36 -20.83 -14.24
C GLY A 30 -5.36 -21.61 -15.09
N LEU A 31 -4.90 -22.76 -14.58
CA LEU A 31 -4.01 -23.65 -15.31
C LEU A 31 -4.66 -24.17 -16.59
N GLU A 32 -5.93 -24.57 -16.53
CA GLU A 32 -6.71 -25.05 -17.67
C GLU A 32 -6.92 -23.94 -18.72
N ALA A 33 -7.10 -22.69 -18.28
CA ALA A 33 -7.22 -21.53 -19.16
C ALA A 33 -5.87 -21.03 -19.72
N GLY A 34 -4.74 -21.60 -19.30
CA GLY A 34 -3.39 -21.16 -19.70
C GLY A 34 -2.90 -19.89 -19.01
N ASP A 35 -3.55 -19.48 -17.92
CA ASP A 35 -3.13 -18.33 -17.11
C ASP A 35 -1.73 -18.56 -16.50
N ALA A 36 -1.03 -17.49 -16.15
CA ALA A 36 0.12 -17.55 -15.25
C ALA A 36 -0.39 -17.52 -13.80
N VAL A 37 -0.22 -18.63 -13.08
CA VAL A 37 -0.88 -18.87 -11.79
C VAL A 37 0.10 -18.70 -10.61
N PHE A 38 -0.29 -17.88 -9.64
CA PHE A 38 0.49 -17.55 -8.46
C PHE A 38 -0.30 -17.80 -7.17
N ALA A 39 0.40 -18.33 -6.16
CA ALA A 39 -0.08 -18.43 -4.80
C ALA A 39 0.86 -17.63 -3.88
N VAL A 40 0.42 -16.46 -3.44
CA VAL A 40 1.16 -15.56 -2.53
C VAL A 40 0.55 -15.69 -1.14
N LEU A 41 0.99 -16.68 -0.37
CA LEU A 41 0.28 -17.12 0.85
C LEU A 41 1.25 -17.32 2.02
N PRO A 42 0.75 -17.34 3.28
CA PRO A 42 1.53 -17.75 4.43
C PRO A 42 2.02 -19.20 4.27
N GLY A 43 3.17 -19.52 4.86
CA GLY A 43 3.81 -20.85 4.79
C GLY A 43 2.83 -22.03 4.99
N PRO A 44 2.05 -22.07 6.09
CA PRO A 44 1.09 -23.14 6.33
C PRO A 44 0.03 -23.30 5.23
N ARG A 45 -0.37 -22.20 4.58
CA ARG A 45 -1.35 -22.21 3.48
C ARG A 45 -0.71 -22.71 2.18
N LEU A 46 0.55 -22.37 1.92
CA LEU A 46 1.30 -22.92 0.79
C LEU A 46 1.48 -24.44 0.91
N GLU A 47 1.77 -24.95 2.11
CA GLU A 47 1.90 -26.39 2.38
C GLU A 47 0.59 -27.13 2.13
N ALA A 48 -0.51 -26.67 2.77
CA ALA A 48 -1.83 -27.26 2.57
C ALA A 48 -2.27 -27.26 1.10
N LEU A 49 -1.95 -26.20 0.35
CA LEU A 49 -2.27 -26.11 -1.06
C LEU A 49 -1.47 -27.11 -1.91
N ARG A 50 -0.18 -27.31 -1.60
CA ARG A 50 0.68 -28.30 -2.30
C ARG A 50 0.20 -29.72 -2.07
N ASP A 51 -0.20 -30.05 -0.84
CA ASP A 51 -0.69 -31.38 -0.49
C ASP A 51 -1.93 -31.77 -1.32
N VAL A 52 -2.87 -30.83 -1.52
CA VAL A 52 -4.08 -31.07 -2.30
C VAL A 52 -3.85 -31.05 -3.82
N LEU A 53 -2.98 -30.16 -4.31
CA LEU A 53 -2.74 -30.03 -5.75
C LEU A 53 -1.78 -31.08 -6.31
N GLY A 54 -0.90 -31.65 -5.49
CA GLY A 54 0.08 -32.65 -5.89
C GLY A 54 0.85 -32.22 -7.15
N ARG A 55 0.97 -33.12 -8.12
CA ARG A 55 1.71 -32.88 -9.38
C ARG A 55 1.14 -31.73 -10.21
N ALA A 56 -0.18 -31.50 -10.19
CA ALA A 56 -0.81 -30.41 -10.92
C ALA A 56 -0.33 -29.04 -10.40
N GLY A 57 0.05 -28.98 -9.11
CA GLY A 57 0.60 -27.79 -8.48
C GLY A 57 1.97 -27.36 -9.00
N GLY A 58 2.68 -28.18 -9.78
CA GLY A 58 4.03 -27.87 -10.27
C GLY A 58 4.09 -26.70 -11.28
N GLN A 59 2.95 -26.31 -11.86
CA GLN A 59 2.84 -25.17 -12.77
C GLN A 59 2.48 -23.86 -12.04
N ILE A 60 2.27 -23.90 -10.73
CA ILE A 60 1.93 -22.75 -9.90
C ILE A 60 3.22 -22.18 -9.31
N THR A 61 3.37 -20.85 -9.37
CA THR A 61 4.44 -20.16 -8.66
C THR A 61 4.00 -19.87 -7.23
N TYR A 62 4.66 -20.50 -6.26
CA TYR A 62 4.40 -20.29 -4.83
C TYR A 62 5.35 -19.23 -4.28
N VAL A 63 4.80 -18.21 -3.64
CA VAL A 63 5.54 -17.09 -3.07
C VAL A 63 5.15 -16.92 -1.62
N GLU A 64 6.14 -16.75 -0.74
CA GLU A 64 5.92 -16.57 0.69
C GLU A 64 5.37 -15.16 0.97
N ALA A 65 4.21 -15.10 1.62
CA ALA A 65 3.47 -13.86 1.88
C ALA A 65 4.22 -12.85 2.75
N GLY A 66 4.92 -13.30 3.80
CA GLY A 66 5.73 -12.44 4.66
C GLY A 66 6.85 -11.73 3.91
N THR A 67 7.31 -12.28 2.79
CA THR A 67 8.30 -11.67 1.91
C THR A 67 7.67 -10.75 0.87
N PHE A 68 6.56 -11.17 0.27
CA PHE A 68 5.90 -10.40 -0.79
C PHE A 68 5.15 -9.17 -0.23
N TYR A 69 4.42 -9.36 0.86
CA TYR A 69 3.65 -8.30 1.52
C TYR A 69 4.44 -7.61 2.65
N ARG A 70 5.73 -7.33 2.44
CA ARG A 70 6.51 -6.51 3.39
C ARG A 70 6.12 -5.04 3.37
N HIS A 71 5.66 -4.55 2.21
CA HIS A 71 5.33 -3.14 2.02
C HIS A 71 4.28 -2.97 0.91
N PRO A 72 3.19 -2.21 1.12
CA PRO A 72 2.07 -2.11 0.18
C PRO A 72 2.49 -1.59 -1.20
N VAL A 73 3.32 -0.55 -1.24
CA VAL A 73 3.81 0.02 -2.51
C VAL A 73 4.73 -0.95 -3.26
N ARG A 74 5.49 -1.79 -2.54
CA ARG A 74 6.34 -2.81 -3.18
C ARG A 74 5.48 -3.95 -3.73
N ALA A 75 4.47 -4.39 -2.98
CA ALA A 75 3.51 -5.39 -3.45
C ALA A 75 2.80 -4.95 -4.74
N LEU A 76 2.36 -3.68 -4.84
CA LEU A 76 1.81 -3.14 -6.10
C LEU A 76 2.83 -3.16 -7.23
N GLN A 77 4.08 -2.77 -6.96
CA GLN A 77 5.15 -2.82 -7.96
C GLN A 77 5.43 -4.26 -8.43
N ASP A 78 5.47 -5.21 -7.51
CA ASP A 78 5.76 -6.61 -7.83
C ASP A 78 4.61 -7.24 -8.60
N TYR A 79 3.35 -6.91 -8.29
CA TYR A 79 2.22 -7.30 -9.12
C TYR A 79 2.25 -6.67 -10.51
N ASP A 80 2.60 -5.40 -10.65
CA ASP A 80 2.77 -4.75 -11.97
C ASP A 80 3.85 -5.44 -12.80
N ARG A 81 4.98 -5.79 -12.18
CA ARG A 81 6.04 -6.59 -12.83
C ARG A 81 5.53 -7.96 -13.26
N LEU A 82 4.80 -8.66 -12.40
CA LEU A 82 4.23 -9.98 -12.72
C LEU A 82 3.27 -9.90 -13.91
N VAL A 83 2.34 -8.93 -13.90
CA VAL A 83 1.38 -8.70 -15.00
C VAL A 83 2.10 -8.41 -16.31
N ARG A 84 3.11 -7.53 -16.30
CA ARG A 84 3.88 -7.19 -17.51
C ARG A 84 4.71 -8.36 -18.03
N ALA A 85 5.39 -9.09 -17.14
CA ALA A 85 6.27 -10.19 -17.51
C ALA A 85 5.54 -11.37 -18.16
N HIS A 86 4.25 -11.55 -17.86
CA HIS A 86 3.46 -12.66 -18.37
C HIS A 86 2.54 -12.28 -19.54
N ALA A 87 2.46 -11.00 -19.92
CA ALA A 87 1.67 -10.58 -21.06
C ALA A 87 2.10 -11.32 -22.35
N PRO A 88 1.16 -11.75 -23.22
CA PRO A 88 -0.28 -11.50 -23.15
C PRO A 88 -1.08 -12.51 -22.31
N ARG A 89 -0.42 -13.48 -21.63
CA ARG A 89 -1.12 -14.41 -20.72
C ARG A 89 -1.68 -13.63 -19.54
N ARG A 90 -2.90 -13.98 -19.15
CA ARG A 90 -3.55 -13.43 -17.97
C ARG A 90 -2.83 -13.93 -16.72
N VAL A 91 -2.69 -13.06 -15.72
CA VAL A 91 -2.21 -13.42 -14.39
C VAL A 91 -3.39 -13.78 -13.50
N ARG A 92 -3.26 -14.90 -12.78
CA ARG A 92 -4.22 -15.35 -11.77
C ARG A 92 -3.53 -15.55 -10.42
N VAL A 93 -4.05 -14.94 -9.36
CA VAL A 93 -3.40 -14.86 -8.05
C VAL A 93 -4.36 -15.27 -6.94
N ALA A 94 -3.96 -16.21 -6.10
CA ALA A 94 -4.50 -16.33 -4.75
C ALA A 94 -3.53 -15.63 -3.77
N GLY A 95 -4.01 -14.61 -3.08
CA GLY A 95 -3.24 -13.79 -2.15
C GLY A 95 -3.82 -13.86 -0.75
N GLU A 96 -2.97 -14.07 0.24
CA GLU A 96 -3.33 -13.98 1.66
C GLU A 96 -2.16 -13.35 2.40
N ARG A 97 -2.46 -12.37 3.27
CA ARG A 97 -1.47 -11.69 4.09
C ARG A 97 -1.50 -12.22 5.52
N ASN A 98 -0.34 -12.21 6.18
CA ASN A 98 -0.25 -12.28 7.63
C ASN A 98 -0.72 -10.93 8.22
N TRP A 99 -1.92 -10.89 8.78
CA TRP A 99 -2.39 -9.75 9.55
C TRP A 99 -1.81 -9.83 10.98
N SER A 100 -1.12 -8.79 11.42
CA SER A 100 -0.69 -8.64 12.81
C SER A 100 -1.67 -7.73 13.57
N ALA A 101 -1.97 -8.08 14.82
CA ALA A 101 -2.91 -7.31 15.65
C ALA A 101 -2.34 -5.95 16.11
N ASP A 102 -1.01 -5.80 16.14
CA ASP A 102 -0.35 -4.69 16.85
C ASP A 102 -0.08 -3.45 15.98
N ALA A 103 -0.29 -3.52 14.65
CA ALA A 103 0.15 -2.47 13.74
C ALA A 103 -0.99 -1.65 13.12
N ARG A 104 -1.72 -0.90 13.96
CA ARG A 104 -2.88 -0.08 13.54
C ARG A 104 -2.62 0.82 12.33
N TRP A 105 -1.40 1.37 12.20
CA TRP A 105 -1.08 2.21 11.06
C TRP A 105 -0.79 1.41 9.78
N GLU A 106 -0.20 0.22 9.91
CA GLU A 106 0.06 -0.69 8.79
C GLU A 106 -1.27 -1.15 8.20
N THR A 107 -2.28 -1.41 9.05
CA THR A 107 -3.65 -1.74 8.64
C THR A 107 -4.22 -0.73 7.66
N ALA A 108 -4.11 0.58 7.94
CA ALA A 108 -4.67 1.61 7.07
C ALA A 108 -3.96 1.68 5.71
N GLU A 109 -2.63 1.58 5.68
CA GLU A 109 -1.87 1.57 4.40
C GLU A 109 -2.17 0.31 3.57
N TRP A 110 -2.43 -0.80 4.24
CA TRP A 110 -2.86 -2.02 3.58
C TRP A 110 -4.30 -1.97 3.07
N ILE A 111 -5.23 -1.34 3.78
CA ILE A 111 -6.58 -1.09 3.27
C ILE A 111 -6.50 -0.20 2.02
N ARG A 112 -5.68 0.86 2.05
CA ARG A 112 -5.42 1.70 0.87
C ARG A 112 -4.90 0.87 -0.31
N TYR A 113 -3.97 -0.05 -0.04
CA TYR A 113 -3.47 -0.99 -1.03
C TYR A 113 -4.60 -1.80 -1.70
N GLU A 114 -5.56 -2.34 -0.93
CA GLU A 114 -6.68 -3.10 -1.50
C GLU A 114 -7.52 -2.24 -2.46
N THR A 115 -7.82 -0.99 -2.10
CA THR A 115 -8.54 -0.06 -2.98
C THR A 115 -7.74 0.23 -4.25
N LEU A 116 -6.43 0.43 -4.12
CA LEU A 116 -5.53 0.78 -5.22
C LEU A 116 -5.36 -0.33 -6.24
N VAL A 117 -5.51 -1.60 -5.84
CA VAL A 117 -5.48 -2.74 -6.77
C VAL A 117 -6.51 -2.54 -7.89
N ASN A 118 -7.73 -2.06 -7.58
CA ASN A 118 -8.76 -1.79 -8.58
C ASN A 118 -8.34 -0.73 -9.60
N THR A 119 -7.71 0.35 -9.14
CA THR A 119 -7.31 1.47 -10.01
C THR A 119 -6.06 1.15 -10.82
N VAL A 120 -5.02 0.61 -10.16
CA VAL A 120 -3.73 0.32 -10.79
C VAL A 120 -3.88 -0.78 -11.84
N PHE A 121 -4.68 -1.80 -11.55
CA PHE A 121 -4.82 -2.98 -12.40
C PHE A 121 -6.13 -3.03 -13.18
N ALA A 122 -6.92 -1.95 -13.21
CA ALA A 122 -8.27 -1.88 -13.79
C ALA A 122 -8.42 -2.57 -15.15
N ARG A 123 -7.37 -2.48 -15.99
CA ARG A 123 -7.36 -2.98 -17.38
C ARG A 123 -6.36 -4.12 -17.63
N SER A 124 -5.85 -4.73 -16.56
CA SER A 124 -4.86 -5.81 -16.64
C SER A 124 -5.46 -7.14 -17.09
N GLY A 125 -6.78 -7.32 -16.94
CA GLY A 125 -7.44 -8.61 -17.12
C GLY A 125 -7.10 -9.64 -16.06
N ALA A 126 -6.34 -9.28 -15.02
CA ALA A 126 -5.93 -10.20 -13.97
C ALA A 126 -7.15 -10.69 -13.16
N ARG A 127 -6.99 -11.86 -12.55
CA ARG A 127 -7.97 -12.44 -11.62
C ARG A 127 -7.32 -12.66 -10.27
N VAL A 128 -7.84 -12.03 -9.23
CA VAL A 128 -7.24 -12.05 -7.90
C VAL A 128 -8.28 -12.49 -6.88
N VAL A 129 -7.90 -13.42 -6.02
CA VAL A 129 -8.62 -13.76 -4.79
C VAL A 129 -7.77 -13.31 -3.61
N CYS A 130 -8.22 -12.27 -2.90
CA CYS A 130 -7.67 -11.85 -1.63
C CYS A 130 -8.41 -12.58 -0.50
N ALA A 131 -7.71 -13.42 0.25
CA ALA A 131 -8.29 -14.24 1.30
C ALA A 131 -8.10 -13.63 2.70
N TYR A 132 -9.12 -13.78 3.53
CA TYR A 132 -9.21 -13.26 4.88
C TYR A 132 -9.74 -14.37 5.80
N ASP A 133 -8.89 -14.85 6.71
CA ASP A 133 -9.29 -15.81 7.74
C ASP A 133 -10.12 -15.08 8.81
N ARG A 134 -11.41 -15.42 8.90
CA ARG A 134 -12.36 -14.82 9.85
C ARG A 134 -11.90 -14.96 11.30
N ASN A 135 -11.11 -15.99 11.62
CA ASN A 135 -10.67 -16.26 12.98
C ASN A 135 -9.33 -15.59 13.32
N ALA A 136 -8.57 -15.15 12.31
CA ALA A 136 -7.26 -14.52 12.50
C ALA A 136 -7.27 -13.00 12.25
N VAL A 137 -8.32 -12.48 11.62
CA VAL A 137 -8.42 -11.09 11.18
C VAL A 137 -9.52 -10.36 11.96
N ASP A 138 -9.25 -9.13 12.39
CA ASP A 138 -10.23 -8.28 13.07
C ASP A 138 -11.45 -7.98 12.17
N ALA A 139 -12.64 -7.91 12.77
CA ALA A 139 -13.88 -7.68 12.05
C ALA A 139 -13.90 -6.35 11.26
N GLY A 140 -13.21 -5.32 11.75
CA GLY A 140 -13.05 -4.05 11.04
C GLY A 140 -12.25 -4.21 9.75
N ILE A 141 -11.21 -5.05 9.74
CA ILE A 141 -10.44 -5.33 8.52
C ILE A 141 -11.29 -6.08 7.48
N VAL A 142 -12.14 -7.01 7.93
CA VAL A 142 -13.08 -7.71 7.04
C VAL A 142 -14.08 -6.74 6.41
N GLU A 143 -14.58 -5.77 7.17
CA GLU A 143 -15.48 -4.75 6.63
C GLU A 143 -14.78 -3.81 5.64
N GLU A 144 -13.52 -3.45 5.88
CA GLU A 144 -12.71 -2.67 4.95
C GLU A 144 -12.39 -3.45 3.67
N ALA A 145 -12.12 -4.75 3.78
CA ALA A 145 -12.01 -5.63 2.62
C ALA A 145 -13.32 -5.65 1.81
N ARG A 146 -14.47 -5.71 2.50
CA ARG A 146 -15.79 -5.61 1.84
C ARG A 146 -15.99 -4.26 1.15
N ARG A 147 -15.46 -3.15 1.65
CA ARG A 147 -15.54 -1.85 0.95
C ARG A 147 -14.61 -1.79 -0.27
N ALA A 148 -13.47 -2.46 -0.23
CA ALA A 148 -12.46 -2.41 -1.28
C ALA A 148 -12.68 -3.38 -2.45
N HIS A 149 -13.46 -4.45 -2.30
CA HIS A 149 -13.60 -5.50 -3.32
C HIS A 149 -14.96 -5.46 -4.04
N PRO A 150 -15.01 -5.31 -5.38
CA PRO A 150 -16.27 -5.34 -6.13
C PRO A 150 -16.98 -6.70 -6.08
N TRP A 151 -16.26 -7.77 -5.79
CA TRP A 151 -16.76 -9.14 -5.79
C TRP A 151 -16.42 -9.86 -4.49
N MET A 152 -17.39 -10.63 -3.99
CA MET A 152 -17.19 -11.57 -2.87
C MET A 152 -17.28 -13.00 -3.39
N ILE A 153 -16.49 -13.92 -2.83
CA ILE A 153 -16.69 -15.35 -3.02
C ILE A 153 -17.42 -15.90 -1.81
N VAL A 154 -18.57 -16.54 -2.04
CA VAL A 154 -19.44 -17.11 -1.00
C VAL A 154 -19.85 -18.51 -1.43
N GLY A 155 -19.45 -19.53 -0.66
CA GLY A 155 -19.74 -20.93 -0.99
C GLY A 155 -19.12 -21.38 -2.32
N GLY A 156 -17.94 -20.84 -2.67
CA GLY A 156 -17.26 -21.10 -3.96
C GLY A 156 -17.73 -20.23 -5.13
N ASP A 157 -18.88 -19.55 -5.01
CA ASP A 157 -19.43 -18.73 -6.09
C ASP A 157 -19.05 -17.25 -5.96
N ARG A 158 -18.70 -16.62 -7.08
CA ARG A 158 -18.49 -15.17 -7.15
C ARG A 158 -19.82 -14.43 -7.19
N ARG A 159 -19.99 -13.44 -6.32
CA ARG A 159 -21.18 -12.58 -6.22
C ARG A 159 -20.79 -11.11 -6.20
N ALA A 160 -21.62 -10.26 -6.81
CA ALA A 160 -21.43 -8.82 -6.74
C ALA A 160 -21.54 -8.34 -5.29
N ASN A 161 -20.66 -7.44 -4.88
CA ASN A 161 -20.62 -6.93 -3.52
C ASN A 161 -21.37 -5.60 -3.41
N GLY A 162 -22.54 -5.61 -2.78
CA GLY A 162 -23.32 -4.39 -2.53
C GLY A 162 -22.69 -3.40 -1.55
N GLY A 163 -21.60 -3.79 -0.86
CA GLY A 163 -20.81 -2.93 0.02
C GLY A 163 -19.62 -2.25 -0.62
N TYR A 164 -19.34 -2.54 -1.89
CA TYR A 164 -18.18 -1.99 -2.57
C TYR A 164 -18.30 -0.46 -2.70
N GLU A 165 -17.25 0.24 -2.28
CA GLU A 165 -17.11 1.69 -2.44
C GLU A 165 -16.15 1.97 -3.58
N ASP A 166 -16.70 2.47 -4.70
CA ASP A 166 -15.91 2.81 -5.88
C ASP A 166 -15.17 4.16 -5.68
N SER A 167 -14.14 4.14 -4.85
CA SER A 167 -13.25 5.28 -4.64
C SER A 167 -11.95 5.07 -5.41
N PRO A 168 -11.74 5.74 -6.57
CA PRO A 168 -10.61 5.47 -7.45
C PRO A 168 -9.25 5.83 -6.84
N VAL A 169 -9.22 6.71 -5.84
CA VAL A 169 -8.00 7.08 -5.13
C VAL A 169 -8.32 7.21 -3.65
N PRO A 170 -7.56 6.56 -2.76
CA PRO A 170 -7.68 6.80 -1.33
C PRO A 170 -7.45 8.30 -1.04
N GLY A 171 -8.45 8.97 -0.50
CA GLY A 171 -8.35 10.37 -0.10
C GLY A 171 -7.35 10.62 1.04
N PRO A 172 -7.11 11.88 1.42
CA PRO A 172 -6.31 12.17 2.62
C PRO A 172 -6.87 11.44 3.84
N ASP A 173 -5.99 11.05 4.76
CA ASP A 173 -6.34 10.61 6.11
C ASP A 173 -7.23 11.65 6.79
N ARG A 174 -8.23 11.17 7.55
CA ARG A 174 -9.12 12.03 8.34
C ARG A 174 -8.50 12.35 9.70
N ASP A 175 -9.05 13.37 10.35
CA ASP A 175 -8.77 13.71 11.76
C ASP A 175 -7.27 13.87 12.07
N ARG A 176 -6.60 14.79 11.37
CA ARG A 176 -5.17 15.08 11.57
C ARG A 176 -4.89 15.36 13.06
N PRO A 177 -4.12 14.50 13.75
CA PRO A 177 -3.75 14.77 15.13
C PRO A 177 -2.88 16.02 15.21
N ALA A 178 -3.19 16.93 16.13
CA ALA A 178 -2.36 18.10 16.36
C ALA A 178 -0.91 17.67 16.73
N PRO A 179 0.12 18.30 16.16
CA PRO A 179 1.49 18.11 16.63
C PRO A 179 1.59 18.47 18.13
N PRO A 180 2.46 17.80 18.89
CA PRO A 180 2.64 18.12 20.30
C PRO A 180 3.25 19.53 20.49
N ALA A 181 3.08 20.11 21.68
CA ALA A 181 3.48 21.48 21.95
C ALA A 181 5.00 21.71 21.88
N ASP A 182 5.79 20.66 22.10
CA ASP A 182 7.25 20.64 22.02
C ASP A 182 7.78 20.30 20.62
N ALA A 183 6.90 20.14 19.62
CA ALA A 183 7.29 19.90 18.24
C ALA A 183 8.17 21.05 17.72
N CYS A 184 9.40 20.73 17.34
CA CYS A 184 10.31 21.69 16.74
C CYS A 184 9.80 22.10 15.36
N HIS A 185 9.79 23.40 15.06
CA HIS A 185 9.29 23.93 13.80
C HIS A 185 10.37 24.76 13.06
N LEU A 186 10.45 24.60 11.74
CA LEU A 186 11.25 25.43 10.85
C LEU A 186 10.41 25.86 9.64
N PRO A 187 10.11 27.17 9.46
CA PRO A 187 9.51 27.67 8.24
C PRO A 187 10.51 27.65 7.08
N PHE A 188 10.00 27.54 5.86
CA PHE A 188 10.79 27.69 4.63
C PHE A 188 9.92 28.28 3.51
N GLY A 189 10.52 29.01 2.57
CA GLY A 189 9.80 29.67 1.48
C GLY A 189 10.43 29.52 0.11
N SER A 190 11.64 28.95 0.01
CA SER A 190 12.39 28.88 -1.24
C SER A 190 13.23 27.59 -1.39
N ALA A 191 13.61 27.27 -2.62
CA ALA A 191 14.45 26.11 -2.91
C ALA A 191 15.85 26.19 -2.26
N PHE A 192 16.38 27.40 -2.03
CA PHE A 192 17.67 27.60 -1.37
C PHE A 192 17.65 27.18 0.11
N GLU A 193 16.47 27.21 0.74
CA GLU A 193 16.29 26.85 2.14
C GLU A 193 16.12 25.34 2.36
N LEU A 194 15.99 24.54 1.30
CA LEU A 194 15.88 23.07 1.41
C LEU A 194 17.10 22.45 2.11
N TYR A 195 18.28 23.05 1.98
CA TYR A 195 19.46 22.62 2.74
C TYR A 195 19.27 22.79 4.25
N GLN A 196 18.62 23.88 4.69
CA GLN A 196 18.32 24.11 6.11
C GLN A 196 17.27 23.13 6.62
N VAL A 197 16.25 22.83 5.80
CA VAL A 197 15.25 21.78 6.11
C VAL A 197 15.94 20.43 6.34
N ARG A 198 16.79 19.99 5.41
CA ARG A 198 17.54 18.73 5.57
C ARG A 198 18.35 18.70 6.86
N ARG A 199 19.18 19.72 7.09
CA ARG A 199 19.99 19.81 8.32
C ARG A 199 19.15 19.80 9.59
N PHE A 200 18.05 20.55 9.60
CA PHE A 200 17.16 20.65 10.74
C PHE A 200 16.54 19.31 11.12
N VAL A 201 16.09 18.54 10.12
CA VAL A 201 15.47 17.23 10.30
C VAL A 201 16.51 16.19 10.66
N THR A 202 17.60 16.07 9.90
CA THR A 202 18.65 15.07 10.13
C THR A 202 19.30 15.21 11.50
N ALA A 203 19.55 16.44 11.97
CA ALA A 203 20.11 16.66 13.31
C ALA A 203 19.19 16.13 14.43
N ARG A 204 17.88 16.30 14.29
CA ARG A 204 16.88 15.85 15.29
C ARG A 204 16.61 14.36 15.20
N ALA A 205 16.57 13.83 13.98
CA ALA A 205 16.47 12.39 13.75
C ALA A 205 17.70 11.64 14.29
N SER A 206 18.90 12.22 14.16
CA SER A 206 20.12 11.66 14.74
C SER A 206 20.08 11.72 16.27
N ALA A 207 19.60 12.81 16.86
CA ALA A 207 19.40 12.92 18.30
C ALA A 207 18.34 11.95 18.84
N HIS A 208 17.34 11.59 18.03
CA HIS A 208 16.35 10.54 18.32
C HIS A 208 16.97 9.13 18.30
N GLY A 209 18.09 8.94 17.61
CA GLY A 209 18.81 7.67 17.54
C GLY A 209 18.66 6.90 16.23
N LEU A 210 18.15 7.52 15.15
CA LEU A 210 18.12 6.86 13.84
C LEU A 210 19.54 6.56 13.34
N ASP A 211 19.73 5.36 12.79
CA ASP A 211 20.99 4.96 12.15
C ASP A 211 21.30 5.75 10.86
N ALA A 212 22.53 5.64 10.37
CA ALA A 212 22.98 6.37 9.19
C ALA A 212 22.18 6.08 7.91
N GLY A 213 21.71 4.84 7.72
CA GLY A 213 20.92 4.46 6.56
C GLY A 213 19.51 5.08 6.62
N ARG A 214 18.89 5.04 7.80
CA ARG A 214 17.59 5.66 8.09
C ARG A 214 17.65 7.17 7.95
N LEU A 215 18.73 7.81 8.42
CA LEU A 215 18.95 9.24 8.24
C LEU A 215 19.04 9.64 6.76
N ALA A 216 19.80 8.90 5.95
CA ALA A 216 19.90 9.18 4.51
C ALA A 216 18.56 9.00 3.78
N ALA A 217 17.80 7.97 4.14
CA ALA A 217 16.46 7.73 3.60
C ALA A 217 15.48 8.85 4.00
N LEU A 218 15.47 9.27 5.26
CA LEU A 218 14.65 10.38 5.75
C LEU A 218 15.02 11.72 5.10
N GLU A 219 16.32 11.99 4.93
CA GLU A 219 16.80 13.21 4.27
C GLU A 219 16.28 13.31 2.83
N THR A 220 16.34 12.19 2.09
CA THR A 220 15.79 12.11 0.73
C THR A 220 14.27 12.31 0.76
N ALA A 221 13.57 11.61 1.65
CA ALA A 221 12.12 11.67 1.76
C ALA A 221 11.61 13.08 2.08
N VAL A 222 12.19 13.75 3.08
CA VAL A 222 11.76 15.10 3.45
C VAL A 222 12.08 16.14 2.37
N THR A 223 13.16 15.93 1.61
CA THR A 223 13.52 16.81 0.49
C THR A 223 12.51 16.74 -0.63
N GLU A 224 12.07 15.54 -0.99
CA GLU A 224 11.02 15.34 -2.00
C GLU A 224 9.71 15.98 -1.56
N VAL A 225 9.30 15.76 -0.30
CA VAL A 225 8.05 16.32 0.23
C VAL A 225 8.11 17.85 0.32
N ALA A 226 9.20 18.43 0.83
CA ALA A 226 9.38 19.89 0.90
C ALA A 226 9.48 20.52 -0.49
N THR A 227 10.08 19.82 -1.46
CA THR A 227 10.11 20.25 -2.86
C THR A 227 8.70 20.25 -3.47
N ASN A 228 7.88 19.23 -3.17
CA ASN A 228 6.48 19.20 -3.59
C ASN A 228 5.67 20.35 -2.99
N ALA A 229 5.88 20.67 -1.70
CA ALA A 229 5.26 21.82 -1.06
C ALA A 229 5.65 23.15 -1.75
N LEU A 230 6.92 23.33 -2.14
CA LEU A 230 7.37 24.51 -2.89
C LEU A 230 6.78 24.60 -4.30
N LYS A 231 6.64 23.46 -4.99
CA LYS A 231 6.17 23.41 -6.39
C LYS A 231 4.65 23.49 -6.52
N HIS A 232 3.93 22.89 -5.59
CA HIS A 232 2.50 22.62 -5.72
C HIS A 232 1.66 23.18 -4.56
N GLY A 233 2.29 23.48 -3.42
CA GLY A 233 1.63 24.00 -2.24
C GLY A 233 1.44 25.52 -2.28
N ALA A 234 1.02 26.08 -1.14
CA ALA A 234 0.93 27.52 -0.96
C ALA A 234 1.53 27.97 0.38
N ALA A 235 2.16 29.15 0.38
CA ALA A 235 2.75 29.73 1.57
C ALA A 235 1.72 30.08 2.66
N PRO A 236 2.12 30.10 3.94
CA PRO A 236 3.44 29.69 4.44
C PRO A 236 3.67 28.16 4.45
N MET A 237 4.92 27.73 4.26
CA MET A 237 5.32 26.33 4.41
C MET A 237 6.22 26.15 5.62
N GLY A 238 6.19 24.95 6.21
CA GLY A 238 7.03 24.63 7.35
C GLY A 238 7.20 23.14 7.56
N VAL A 239 8.30 22.78 8.20
CA VAL A 239 8.55 21.43 8.68
C VAL A 239 8.44 21.40 10.21
N ARG A 240 7.71 20.43 10.74
CA ARG A 240 7.62 20.11 12.16
C ARG A 240 8.21 18.74 12.42
N VAL A 241 8.93 18.57 13.50
CA VAL A 241 9.43 17.26 13.92
C VAL A 241 9.22 17.04 15.41
N TRP A 242 8.90 15.80 15.79
CA TRP A 242 8.72 15.37 17.17
C TRP A 242 8.93 13.86 17.29
N SER A 243 9.01 13.38 18.53
CA SER A 243 9.06 11.95 18.85
C SER A 243 7.73 11.52 19.46
N GLN A 244 7.20 10.37 19.05
CA GLN A 244 5.94 9.84 19.58
C GLN A 244 6.02 8.32 19.66
N GLY A 245 5.86 7.77 20.87
CA GLY A 245 5.84 6.31 21.05
C GLY A 245 7.11 5.58 20.58
N GLY A 246 8.28 6.23 20.66
CA GLY A 246 9.55 5.68 20.15
C GLY A 246 9.78 5.90 18.64
N GLU A 247 8.80 6.42 17.92
CA GLU A 247 8.91 6.76 16.51
C GLU A 247 9.32 8.23 16.33
N PHE A 248 10.16 8.50 15.32
CA PHE A 248 10.47 9.84 14.84
C PHE A 248 9.43 10.26 13.81
N VAL A 249 8.84 11.44 14.00
CA VAL A 249 7.80 11.97 13.14
C VAL A 249 8.25 13.29 12.52
N CYS A 250 8.11 13.41 11.20
CA CYS A 250 8.39 14.62 10.43
C CYS A 250 7.17 15.00 9.61
N GLU A 251 6.61 16.18 9.84
CA GLU A 251 5.46 16.70 9.10
C GLU A 251 5.87 17.93 8.30
N VAL A 252 5.67 17.88 6.99
CA VAL A 252 5.78 19.03 6.10
C VAL A 252 4.37 19.53 5.82
N GLY A 253 4.11 20.80 6.09
CA GLY A 253 2.82 21.44 5.88
C GLY A 253 2.92 22.66 4.97
N ASP A 254 1.86 22.89 4.21
CA ASP A 254 1.62 24.08 3.40
C ASP A 254 0.13 24.47 3.45
N HIS A 255 -0.22 25.70 3.09
CA HIS A 255 -1.62 26.20 3.05
C HIS A 255 -2.30 26.00 1.70
N GLY A 256 -1.70 25.19 0.83
CA GLY A 256 -2.26 24.81 -0.45
C GLY A 256 -3.41 23.83 -0.30
N ARG A 257 -4.32 23.85 -1.28
CA ARG A 257 -5.40 22.86 -1.35
C ARG A 257 -4.91 21.64 -2.08
N TRP A 258 -4.99 20.48 -1.42
CA TRP A 258 -4.80 19.20 -2.08
C TRP A 258 -5.76 19.08 -3.26
N ARG A 259 -5.19 18.87 -4.45
CA ARG A 259 -5.96 18.51 -5.64
C ARG A 259 -5.81 17.02 -5.83
N ALA A 260 -6.93 16.30 -5.75
CA ALA A 260 -6.95 14.88 -6.07
C ALA A 260 -6.38 14.67 -7.48
N GLY A 261 -5.42 13.77 -7.60
CA GLY A 261 -4.83 13.31 -8.85
C GLY A 261 -4.58 11.80 -8.78
N ALA A 262 -3.91 11.24 -9.80
CA ALA A 262 -3.47 9.84 -9.86
C ALA A 262 -2.94 9.35 -8.49
N PRO A 263 -3.13 8.06 -8.13
CA PRO A 263 -2.92 7.54 -6.78
C PRO A 263 -1.57 8.00 -6.21
N ALA A 264 -1.62 9.03 -5.37
CA ALA A 264 -0.52 9.95 -5.15
C ALA A 264 0.68 9.25 -4.49
N GLY A 265 1.65 8.88 -5.32
CA GLY A 265 2.83 8.11 -4.90
C GLY A 265 2.54 6.65 -4.55
N PHE A 266 1.35 6.13 -4.86
CA PHE A 266 1.01 4.74 -4.55
C PHE A 266 1.17 3.80 -5.75
N ALA A 267 0.87 4.29 -6.95
CA ALA A 267 1.11 3.53 -8.16
C ALA A 267 2.59 3.57 -8.55
N PRO A 268 3.17 2.46 -9.04
CA PRO A 268 4.50 2.47 -9.64
C PRO A 268 4.52 3.46 -10.83
N PRO A 269 5.43 4.44 -10.84
CA PRO A 269 5.58 5.34 -11.97
C PRO A 269 6.14 4.57 -13.17
N GLY A 270 5.70 4.93 -14.38
CA GLY A 270 6.24 4.36 -15.62
C GLY A 270 7.63 4.90 -15.95
N SER A 271 7.96 6.10 -15.47
CA SER A 271 9.28 6.71 -15.59
C SER A 271 9.66 7.57 -14.36
N ALA A 272 10.95 7.85 -14.19
CA ALA A 272 11.43 8.78 -13.16
C ALA A 272 10.99 10.25 -13.38
N LEU A 273 10.46 10.55 -14.57
CA LEU A 273 9.96 11.88 -14.93
C LEU A 273 8.46 12.05 -14.63
N ASP A 274 7.77 10.97 -14.27
CA ASP A 274 6.32 11.00 -14.04
C ASP A 274 5.98 11.78 -12.77
N SER A 275 4.93 12.61 -12.86
CA SER A 275 4.34 13.28 -11.69
C SER A 275 3.84 12.22 -10.70
N GLY A 276 4.54 12.07 -9.57
CA GLY A 276 4.24 11.05 -8.56
C GLY A 276 5.43 10.18 -8.17
N PHE A 277 6.52 10.17 -8.96
CA PHE A 277 7.74 9.42 -8.65
C PHE A 277 8.35 9.78 -7.28
N GLY A 278 8.41 11.08 -6.97
CA GLY A 278 8.97 11.56 -5.70
C GLY A 278 8.19 11.03 -4.50
N LEU A 279 6.86 11.17 -4.50
CA LEU A 279 6.02 10.68 -3.40
C LEU A 279 5.97 9.15 -3.32
N TRP A 280 6.11 8.45 -4.45
CA TRP A 280 6.28 6.99 -4.48
C TRP A 280 7.60 6.55 -3.86
N THR A 281 8.69 7.23 -4.19
CA THR A 281 10.00 6.98 -3.59
C THR A 281 9.97 7.24 -2.09
N VAL A 282 9.33 8.33 -1.64
CA VAL A 282 9.15 8.65 -0.22
C VAL A 282 8.50 7.47 0.52
N ARG A 283 7.42 6.89 -0.02
CA ARG A 283 6.76 5.72 0.59
C ARG A 283 7.66 4.49 0.68
N LEU A 284 8.69 4.35 -0.15
CA LEU A 284 9.64 3.24 -0.06
C LEU A 284 10.78 3.46 0.94
N LEU A 285 10.96 4.69 1.40
CA LEU A 285 12.09 5.12 2.23
C LEU A 285 11.73 5.24 3.72
N VAL A 286 10.48 5.56 4.04
CA VAL A 286 9.98 5.69 5.42
C VAL A 286 9.03 4.54 5.76
N ASP A 287 8.71 4.34 7.05
CA ASP A 287 7.81 3.25 7.44
C ASP A 287 6.36 3.58 7.13
N ALA A 288 5.97 4.86 7.28
CA ALA A 288 4.64 5.32 6.93
C ALA A 288 4.63 6.75 6.37
N VAL A 289 3.71 7.00 5.44
CA VAL A 289 3.41 8.33 4.90
C VAL A 289 1.93 8.60 5.05
N ARG A 290 1.58 9.57 5.89
CA ARG A 290 0.21 10.05 6.07
C ARG A 290 0.01 11.36 5.33
N LEU A 291 -1.10 11.46 4.63
CA LEU A 291 -1.46 12.66 3.89
C LEU A 291 -2.74 13.20 4.52
N TYR A 292 -2.68 14.37 5.12
CA TYR A 292 -3.85 15.08 5.60
C TYR A 292 -4.09 16.27 4.69
N ALA A 293 -5.34 16.53 4.36
CA ALA A 293 -5.70 17.73 3.65
C ALA A 293 -7.08 18.21 4.08
N ASP A 294 -7.17 19.47 4.44
CA ASP A 294 -8.37 20.13 4.91
C ASP A 294 -8.44 21.57 4.38
N ARG A 295 -9.24 22.43 5.02
CA ARG A 295 -9.35 23.84 4.64
C ARG A 295 -8.13 24.66 5.03
N ASP A 296 -7.36 24.19 6.01
CA ASP A 296 -6.22 24.88 6.59
C ASP A 296 -4.93 24.56 5.84
N GLY A 297 -4.88 23.44 5.11
CA GLY A 297 -3.76 23.15 4.24
C GLY A 297 -3.62 21.68 3.82
N THR A 298 -2.43 21.36 3.32
CA THR A 298 -1.97 20.00 3.03
C THR A 298 -0.79 19.68 3.93
N PHE A 299 -0.83 18.51 4.58
CA PHE A 299 0.19 18.06 5.52
C PHE A 299 0.61 16.64 5.17
N VAL A 300 1.90 16.45 4.93
CA VAL A 300 2.50 15.14 4.69
C VAL A 300 3.35 14.77 5.89
N ARG A 301 2.96 13.71 6.60
CA ARG A 301 3.63 13.21 7.80
C ARG A 301 4.36 11.91 7.48
N LEU A 302 5.67 11.93 7.70
CA LEU A 302 6.61 10.84 7.58
C LEU A 302 6.88 10.24 8.96
N VAL A 303 6.83 8.92 9.08
CA VAL A 303 7.10 8.20 10.33
C VAL A 303 8.27 7.24 10.14
N MET A 304 9.19 7.26 11.09
CA MET A 304 10.33 6.33 11.16
C MET A 304 10.52 5.76 12.56
N ARG A 305 10.50 4.43 12.68
CA ARG A 305 10.97 3.67 13.84
C ARG A 305 12.50 3.77 13.99
N GLY A 306 12.95 3.84 15.24
CA GLY A 306 14.37 3.79 15.60
C GLY A 306 14.99 2.42 15.41
#